data_AF-A0A6A2XM34-F1
#
_entry.id   AF-A0A6A2XM34-F1
#
_cell.length_a   1.000
_cell.length_b   1.000
_cell.length_c   1.000
_cell.angle_alpha   90.00
_cell.angle_beta   90.00
_cell.angle_gamma   90.00
#
_symmetry.space_group_name_H-M   'P 1'
#
loop_
_entity.id
_entity.type
_entity.pdbx_description
1 polymer ?
#
loop_
_entity_poly.entity_id
_entity_poly.type
_entity_poly.pdbx_seq_one_letter_code
_entity_poly.pdbx_strand_id
1 'polypeptide(L)' 'MANKFVLVCIVLAAVSMRPVVTDADRFNACFEDCHQKCEDDGHGEAYCELKCDADCGTKEAATKFSIV' A
#
# COMPACT_ATOMS: atom_id res chain seq x y z
N MET A 1 -20.57 -23.45 -30.11
CA MET A 1 -20.91 -22.99 -28.75
C MET A 1 -19.69 -22.57 -27.91
N ALA A 2 -18.50 -22.37 -28.50
CA ALA A 2 -17.29 -22.00 -27.76
C ALA A 2 -17.27 -20.53 -27.27
N ASN A 3 -17.97 -19.62 -27.98
CA ASN A 3 -17.92 -18.18 -27.74
C ASN A 3 -18.36 -17.77 -26.32
N LYS A 4 -19.42 -18.41 -25.79
CA LYS A 4 -19.98 -18.06 -24.47
C LYS A 4 -19.08 -18.49 -23.32
N PHE A 5 -18.36 -19.61 -23.45
CA PHE A 5 -17.43 -20.08 -22.42
C PHE A 5 -16.11 -19.27 -22.45
N VAL A 6 -15.63 -18.90 -23.64
CA VAL A 6 -14.44 -18.06 -23.78
C VAL A 6 -14.65 -16.67 -23.15
N LEU A 7 -15.81 -16.04 -23.39
CA LEU A 7 -16.15 -14.75 -22.80
C LEU A 7 -16.20 -14.81 -21.26
N VAL A 8 -16.75 -15.88 -20.69
CA VAL A 8 -16.80 -16.07 -19.22
C VAL A 8 -15.39 -16.24 -18.64
N CYS A 9 -14.51 -16.99 -19.29
CA CYS A 9 -13.12 -17.15 -18.83
C CYS A 9 -12.32 -15.83 -18.87
N ILE A 10 -12.54 -14.99 -19.87
CA ILE A 10 -11.86 -13.69 -19.99
C ILE A 10 -12.30 -12.72 -18.89
N VAL A 11 -13.60 -12.68 -18.56
CA VAL A 11 -14.13 -11.82 -17.49
C VAL A 11 -13.66 -12.29 -16.11
N LEU A 12 -13.59 -13.60 -15.89
CA LEU A 12 -13.05 -14.16 -14.64
C LEU A 12 -11.56 -13.84 -14.46
N ALA A 13 -10.77 -13.93 -15.54
CA ALA A 13 -9.34 -13.58 -15.51
C ALA A 13 -9.11 -12.09 -15.18
N ALA A 14 -9.96 -11.20 -15.71
CA ALA A 14 -9.89 -9.76 -15.44
C ALA A 14 -10.21 -9.40 -13.98
N VAL A 15 -11.16 -10.10 -13.35
CA VAL A 15 -11.54 -9.88 -11.94
C VAL A 15 -10.50 -10.44 -10.96
N SER A 16 -9.75 -11.48 -11.35
CA SER A 16 -8.69 -12.07 -10.50
C SER A 16 -7.40 -11.26 -10.44
N MET A 17 -7.22 -10.27 -11.32
CA MET A 17 -6.08 -9.35 -11.26
C MET A 17 -6.33 -8.30 -10.18
N ARG A 18 -6.06 -8.67 -8.93
CA ARG A 18 -5.88 -7.67 -7.86
C ARG A 18 -4.67 -6.81 -8.23
N PRO A 19 -4.71 -5.48 -8.03
CA PRO A 19 -3.51 -4.67 -8.17
C PRO A 19 -2.43 -5.27 -7.25
N VAL A 20 -1.26 -5.55 -7.82
CA VAL A 20 -0.05 -5.80 -7.02
C VAL A 20 0.28 -4.47 -6.37
N VAL A 21 -0.13 -4.31 -5.11
CA VAL A 21 0.37 -3.25 -4.26
C VAL A 21 1.81 -3.61 -3.96
N THR A 22 2.75 -2.84 -4.49
CA THR A 22 4.16 -3.04 -4.18
C THR A 22 4.42 -2.58 -2.74
N ASP A 23 5.50 -3.07 -2.11
CA ASP A 23 5.93 -2.55 -0.81
C ASP A 23 6.10 -1.02 -0.87
N ALA A 24 6.66 -0.50 -1.97
CA ALA A 24 6.82 0.94 -2.19
C ALA A 24 5.48 1.72 -2.19
N ASP A 25 4.44 1.20 -2.85
CA ASP A 25 3.11 1.84 -2.86
C ASP A 25 2.51 1.90 -1.45
N ARG A 26 2.78 0.86 -0.65
CA ARG A 26 2.24 0.74 0.70
C ARG A 26 3.00 1.62 1.69
N PHE A 27 4.32 1.71 1.56
CA PHE A 27 5.14 2.66 2.29
C PHE A 27 4.69 4.09 1.98
N ASN A 28 4.55 4.43 0.69
CA ASN A 28 4.22 5.79 0.26
C ASN A 28 2.85 6.23 0.80
N ALA A 29 1.84 5.36 0.73
CA ALA A 29 0.53 5.63 1.31
C ALA A 29 0.56 5.81 2.84
N CYS A 30 1.41 5.04 3.55
CA CYS A 30 1.63 5.22 4.98
C CYS A 30 2.30 6.56 5.29
N PHE A 31 3.34 6.89 4.52
CA PHE A 31 4.13 8.09 4.73
C PHE A 31 3.30 9.35 4.48
N GLU A 32 2.54 9.41 3.38
CA GLU A 32 1.67 10.55 3.06
C GLU A 32 0.62 10.81 4.16
N ASP A 33 -0.08 9.76 4.63
CA ASP A 33 -1.08 9.88 5.69
C ASP A 33 -0.45 10.30 7.03
N CYS A 34 0.75 9.78 7.34
CA CYS A 34 1.49 10.17 8.54
C CYS A 34 2.00 11.60 8.47
N HIS A 35 2.60 12.00 7.34
CA HIS A 35 3.22 13.30 7.16
C HIS A 35 2.18 14.40 7.24
N GLN A 36 1.05 14.21 6.54
CA GLN A 36 -0.06 15.17 6.59
C GLN A 36 -0.58 15.35 8.02
N LYS A 37 -0.82 14.27 8.77
CA LYS A 37 -1.25 14.37 10.17
C LYS A 37 -0.22 15.06 11.06
N CYS A 38 1.06 14.77 10.83
CA CYS A 38 2.14 15.35 11.60
C CYS A 38 2.25 16.86 11.37
N GLU A 39 2.06 17.31 10.13
CA GLU A 39 1.99 18.74 9.79
C GLU A 39 0.72 19.39 10.34
N ASP A 40 -0.43 18.70 10.26
CA ASP A 40 -1.71 19.16 10.84
C ASP A 40 -1.62 19.33 12.37
N ASP A 41 -0.80 18.51 13.04
CA ASP A 41 -0.48 18.63 14.47
C ASP A 41 0.48 19.80 14.78
N GLY A 42 0.96 20.52 13.76
CA GLY A 42 1.81 21.70 13.89
C GLY A 42 3.30 21.41 14.05
N HIS A 43 3.74 20.20 13.68
CA HIS A 43 5.16 19.86 13.69
C HIS A 43 5.88 20.34 12.42
N GLY A 44 7.21 20.47 12.50
CA GLY A 44 8.03 20.89 11.36
C GLY A 44 8.33 19.76 10.37
N GLU A 45 8.51 20.10 9.10
CA GLU A 45 8.80 19.20 7.97
C GLU A 45 9.85 18.12 8.32
N ALA A 46 11.08 18.51 8.66
CA ALA A 46 12.15 17.55 8.95
C ALA A 46 11.85 16.61 10.14
N TYR A 47 11.05 17.06 11.12
CA TYR A 47 10.61 16.20 12.21
C TYR A 47 9.58 15.17 11.71
N CYS A 48 8.63 15.61 10.89
CA CYS A 48 7.62 14.74 10.31
C CYS A 48 8.21 13.72 9.36
N GLU A 49 9.18 14.11 8.53
CA GLU A 49 9.92 13.19 7.66
C GLU A 49 10.56 12.05 8.45
N LEU A 50 11.38 12.37 9.46
CA LEU A 50 12.09 11.36 10.26
C LEU A 50 11.14 10.48 11.08
N LYS A 51 10.09 11.08 11.67
CA LYS A 51 9.09 10.34 12.44
C LYS A 51 8.32 9.36 11.54
N CYS A 52 7.84 9.83 10.40
CA CYS A 52 7.00 9.02 9.51
C CYS A 52 7.81 7.96 8.77
N ASP A 53 9.05 8.24 8.40
CA ASP A 53 9.98 7.23 7.86
C ASP A 53 10.19 6.08 8.84
N ALA A 54 10.48 6.40 10.11
CA ALA A 54 10.68 5.39 11.16
C ALA A 54 9.39 4.60 11.47
N ASP A 55 8.25 5.28 11.61
CA ASP A 55 6.96 4.64 11.92
C ASP A 55 6.49 3.72 10.78
N CYS A 56 6.57 4.19 9.53
CA CYS A 56 6.16 3.40 8.37
C CYS A 56 7.15 2.28 8.07
N GLY A 57 8.46 2.52 8.21
CA GLY A 57 9.49 1.48 8.08
C GLY A 57 9.32 0.35 9.10
N THR A 58 8.93 0.69 10.33
CA THR A 58 8.62 -0.31 11.37
C THR A 58 7.38 -1.13 11.01
N LYS A 59 6.33 -0.51 10.47
CA LYS A 59 5.10 -1.20 10.03
C LYS A 59 5.35 -2.13 8.84
N GLU A 60 6.20 -1.72 7.90
CA GLU A 60 6.61 -2.56 6.78
C GLU A 60 7.40 -3.77 7.27
N ALA A 61 8.40 -3.56 8.12
CA ALA A 61 9.16 -4.64 8.74
C ALA A 61 8.21 -5.60 9.47
N ALA A 62 7.32 -5.08 10.33
CA ALA A 62 6.35 -5.90 11.06
C ALA A 62 5.49 -6.74 10.11
N THR A 63 5.02 -6.19 8.99
CA THR A 63 4.21 -6.95 8.03
C THR A 63 5.02 -8.02 7.31
N LYS A 64 6.27 -7.73 6.97
CA LYS A 64 7.17 -8.68 6.33
C LYS A 64 7.54 -9.85 7.27
N PHE A 65 7.58 -9.60 8.58
CA PHE A 65 7.89 -10.59 9.60
C PHE A 65 6.65 -11.24 10.27
N SER A 66 5.43 -10.75 10.03
CA SER A 66 4.18 -11.32 10.57
C SER A 66 3.69 -12.58 9.82
N ILE A 67 4.53 -13.19 9.01
CA ILE A 67 4.30 -14.50 8.40
C ILE A 67 5.03 -15.55 9.26
N VAL A 68 4.42 -15.91 10.39
CA VAL A 68 4.68 -17.15 11.17
C VAL A 68 3.37 -17.86 11.37
#